data_AF-A0A260SEK4-F1
#
_entry.id   AF-A0A260SEK4-F1
#
_cell.length_a   1.000
_cell.length_b   1.000
_cell.length_c   1.000
_cell.angle_alpha   90.00
_cell.angle_beta   90.00
_cell.angle_gamma   90.00
#
_symmetry.space_group_name_H-M   'P 1'
#
loop_
_entity.id
_entity.type
_entity.pdbx_description
1 polymer ?
#
loop_
_entity_poly.entity_id
_entity_poly.type
_entity_poly.pdbx_seq_one_letter_code
_entity_poly.pdbx_strand_id
1 'polypeptide(L)'
;MSQLWMLEDMEPRPDEPAVGTVFTPTTLCASSDRMDLPVEVCSEVPARIEAVTTDGRTEWVAHLGDGFTTMMGDGSMVGDVMLHGCLVWDRYLWLDFRTSPQGSLRILDRPGVIAQREDWIATQHSGVFSVIPSGAMEYYQSGSMSIGFGVRRKASVVETVVSGG
;
A
#
# COMPACT_ATOMS: atom_id res chain seq x y z
N MET A 1 -14.23 -5.93 -13.01
CA MET A 1 -13.39 -4.93 -12.33
C MET A 1 -12.77 -5.63 -11.14
N SER A 2 -11.44 -5.63 -11.06
CA SER A 2 -10.71 -6.36 -10.02
C SER A 2 -10.56 -5.46 -8.81
N GLN A 3 -11.02 -5.92 -7.65
CA GLN A 3 -10.81 -5.22 -6.38
C GLN A 3 -9.37 -5.42 -5.93
N LEU A 4 -8.75 -4.34 -5.47
CA LEU A 4 -7.38 -4.32 -4.98
C LEU A 4 -7.36 -3.91 -3.52
N TRP A 5 -6.44 -4.48 -2.76
CA TRP A 5 -6.09 -3.93 -1.46
C TRP A 5 -5.09 -2.78 -1.63
N MET A 6 -5.28 -1.75 -0.81
CA MET A 6 -4.39 -0.61 -0.73
C MET A 6 -4.09 -0.28 0.74
N LEU A 7 -2.82 -0.19 1.07
CA LEU A 7 -2.34 0.22 2.38
C LEU A 7 -2.08 1.72 2.39
N GLU A 8 -2.63 2.40 3.40
CA GLU A 8 -2.46 3.83 3.61
C GLU A 8 -1.60 4.07 4.85
N ASP A 9 -0.77 5.12 4.81
CA ASP A 9 0.00 5.55 5.97
C ASP A 9 -0.91 6.12 7.09
N MET A 10 -0.38 6.17 8.30
CA MET A 10 -1.10 6.62 9.51
C MET A 10 -1.00 8.12 9.74
N GLU A 11 -0.25 8.85 8.93
CA GLU A 11 -0.17 10.30 9.04
C GLU A 11 -1.57 10.92 8.81
N PRO A 12 -2.12 11.68 9.79
CA PRO A 12 -3.43 12.29 9.63
C PRO A 12 -3.37 13.38 8.56
N ARG A 13 -4.23 13.29 7.55
CA ARG A 13 -4.28 14.24 6.43
C ARG A 13 -5.69 14.81 6.25
N PRO A 14 -5.82 16.13 6.05
CA PRO A 14 -7.12 16.78 5.88
C PRO A 14 -7.81 16.47 4.54
N ASP A 15 -7.06 15.94 3.56
CA ASP A 15 -7.51 15.61 2.22
C ASP A 15 -7.61 14.08 1.99
N GLU A 16 -7.69 13.28 3.05
CA GLU A 16 -7.87 11.84 2.93
C GLU A 16 -9.20 11.55 2.20
N PRO A 17 -9.19 10.85 1.05
CA PRO A 17 -10.39 10.59 0.26
C PRO A 17 -11.40 9.78 1.07
N ALA A 18 -12.67 10.16 0.98
CA ALA A 18 -13.76 9.39 1.56
C ALA A 18 -14.05 8.12 0.73
N VAL A 19 -14.77 7.17 1.33
CA VAL A 19 -15.33 6.02 0.60
C VAL A 19 -16.24 6.53 -0.52
N GLY A 20 -16.11 5.95 -1.71
CA GLY A 20 -16.79 6.34 -2.94
C GLY A 20 -16.07 7.41 -3.76
N THR A 21 -15.09 8.11 -3.19
CA THR A 21 -14.35 9.18 -3.87
C THR A 21 -13.35 8.59 -4.86
N VAL A 22 -13.30 9.19 -6.05
CA VAL A 22 -12.27 8.94 -7.06
C VAL A 22 -11.10 9.89 -6.83
N PHE A 23 -9.87 9.37 -6.89
CA PHE A 23 -8.65 10.12 -6.65
C PHE A 23 -7.49 9.53 -7.46
N THR A 24 -6.38 10.28 -7.55
CA THR A 24 -5.19 9.90 -8.33
C THR A 24 -4.02 9.69 -7.36
N PRO A 25 -3.83 8.46 -6.83
CA PRO A 25 -2.77 8.19 -5.88
C PRO A 25 -1.42 7.93 -6.55
N THR A 26 -0.35 8.16 -5.78
CA THR A 26 0.98 7.65 -6.08
C THR A 26 1.18 6.32 -5.36
N THR A 27 1.27 5.22 -6.11
CA THR A 27 1.33 3.88 -5.53
C THR A 27 2.58 3.11 -5.92
N LEU A 28 3.04 2.27 -5.00
CA LEU A 28 3.94 1.16 -5.27
C LEU A 28 3.24 -0.16 -4.99
N CYS A 29 3.56 -1.21 -5.73
CA CYS A 29 3.09 -2.55 -5.45
C CYS A 29 4.02 -3.18 -4.41
N ALA A 30 3.45 -3.63 -3.30
CA ALA A 30 4.17 -4.40 -2.30
C ALA A 30 3.85 -5.89 -2.47
N SER A 31 4.88 -6.71 -2.60
CA SER A 31 4.74 -8.16 -2.52
C SER A 31 4.64 -8.62 -1.07
N SER A 32 3.84 -9.67 -0.86
CA SER A 32 3.65 -10.28 0.47
C SER A 32 4.97 -10.69 1.10
N ASP A 33 5.83 -11.37 0.34
CA ASP A 33 7.10 -11.91 0.82
C ASP A 33 8.12 -10.83 1.23
N ARG A 34 8.07 -9.64 0.61
CA ARG A 34 9.08 -8.61 0.83
C ARG A 34 8.76 -7.72 2.03
N MET A 35 7.47 -7.50 2.27
CA MET A 35 7.01 -6.64 3.36
C MET A 35 6.39 -7.43 4.51
N ASP A 36 6.52 -8.77 4.53
CA ASP A 36 5.90 -9.65 5.54
C ASP A 36 4.41 -9.32 5.75
N LEU A 37 3.67 -9.10 4.66
CA LEU A 37 2.27 -8.69 4.73
C LEU A 37 1.36 -9.89 5.08
N PRO A 38 0.29 -9.66 5.87
CA PRO A 38 -0.76 -10.64 6.05
C PRO A 38 -1.41 -11.02 4.71
N VAL A 39 -1.79 -12.28 4.56
CA VAL A 39 -2.41 -12.79 3.31
C VAL A 39 -3.78 -12.16 3.06
N GLU A 40 -4.48 -11.73 4.11
CA GLU A 40 -5.81 -11.13 4.07
C GLU A 40 -5.86 -9.83 3.27
N VAL A 41 -4.74 -9.10 3.24
CA VAL A 41 -4.59 -7.84 2.51
C VAL A 41 -3.86 -8.02 1.19
N CYS A 42 -3.67 -9.25 0.72
CA CYS A 42 -3.03 -9.54 -0.56
C CYS A 42 -4.08 -10.04 -1.57
N SER A 43 -3.91 -9.62 -2.82
CA SER A 43 -4.71 -10.09 -3.96
C SER A 43 -3.78 -10.61 -5.05
N GLU A 44 -4.29 -11.55 -5.85
CA GLU A 44 -3.72 -11.89 -7.14
C GLU A 44 -4.24 -10.91 -8.20
N VAL A 45 -3.31 -10.25 -8.91
CA VAL A 45 -3.64 -9.19 -9.86
C VAL A 45 -2.87 -9.42 -11.16
N PRO A 46 -3.58 -9.61 -12.30
CA PRO A 46 -2.90 -9.67 -13.58
C PRO A 46 -2.31 -8.30 -13.90
N ALA A 47 -1.03 -8.27 -14.26
CA ALA A 47 -0.30 -7.06 -14.56
C ALA A 47 0.60 -7.26 -15.77
N ARG A 48 0.91 -6.16 -16.45
CA ARG A 48 2.03 -6.11 -17.38
C ARG A 48 3.11 -5.22 -16.80
N ILE A 49 4.31 -5.75 -16.60
CA ILE A 49 5.45 -4.97 -16.11
C ILE A 49 6.27 -4.46 -17.29
N GLU A 50 6.61 -3.18 -17.23
CA GLU A 50 7.48 -2.49 -18.17
C GLU A 50 8.69 -1.89 -17.44
N ALA A 51 9.86 -1.96 -18.07
CA ALA A 51 11.05 -1.26 -17.62
C ALA A 51 11.12 0.11 -18.30
N VAL A 52 11.18 1.17 -17.51
CA VAL A 52 11.25 2.56 -17.97
C VAL A 52 12.60 3.13 -17.56
N THR A 53 13.34 3.68 -18.52
CA THR A 53 14.61 4.37 -18.23
C THR A 53 14.38 5.87 -18.17
N THR A 54 14.66 6.47 -17.02
CA THR A 54 14.53 7.91 -16.79
C THR A 54 15.76 8.42 -16.04
N ASP A 55 16.34 9.54 -16.49
CA ASP A 55 17.57 10.12 -15.92
C ASP A 55 18.71 9.11 -15.69
N GLY A 56 18.85 8.13 -16.60
CA GLY A 56 19.89 7.10 -16.51
C GLY A 56 19.62 5.98 -15.49
N ARG A 57 18.45 5.98 -14.84
CA ARG A 57 17.99 4.92 -13.94
C ARG A 57 16.87 4.12 -14.60
N THR A 58 16.96 2.79 -14.51
CA THR A 58 15.85 1.90 -14.86
C THR A 58 14.93 1.75 -13.66
N GLU A 59 13.64 1.97 -13.89
CA GLU A 59 12.55 1.79 -12.95
C GLU A 59 11.52 0.84 -13.57
N TRP A 60 10.68 0.23 -12.75
CA TRP A 60 9.70 -0.75 -13.20
C TRP A 60 8.29 -0.29 -12.85
N VAL A 61 7.41 -0.37 -13.85
CA VAL A 61 6.03 0.09 -13.78
C VAL A 61 5.13 -1.10 -14.07
N ALA A 62 4.21 -1.40 -13.16
CA ALA A 62 3.16 -2.38 -13.38
C ALA A 62 1.89 -1.69 -13.87
N HIS A 63 1.38 -2.17 -15.01
CA HIS A 63 0.12 -1.76 -15.59
C HIS A 63 -0.97 -2.74 -15.12
N LEU A 64 -1.96 -2.24 -14.37
CA LEU A 64 -3.00 -3.08 -13.73
C LEU A 64 -4.36 -3.02 -14.44
N GLY A 65 -4.43 -2.36 -15.60
CA GLY A 65 -5.67 -2.15 -16.36
C GLY A 65 -6.23 -0.73 -16.19
N ASP A 66 -7.20 -0.37 -17.05
CA ASP A 66 -7.92 0.91 -17.02
C ASP A 66 -7.07 2.19 -17.08
N GLY A 67 -5.82 2.07 -17.56
CA GLY A 67 -4.84 3.14 -17.56
C GLY A 67 -4.19 3.40 -16.20
N PHE A 68 -4.45 2.55 -15.20
CA PHE A 68 -3.81 2.62 -13.89
C PHE A 68 -2.45 1.93 -13.90
N THR A 69 -1.45 2.63 -13.36
CA THR A 69 -0.11 2.10 -13.16
C THR A 69 0.36 2.28 -11.72
N THR A 70 1.25 1.40 -11.28
CA THR A 70 1.90 1.46 -9.97
C THR A 70 3.40 1.19 -10.13
N MET A 71 4.22 1.76 -9.27
CA MET A 71 5.66 1.49 -9.26
C MET A 71 5.95 0.11 -8.66
N MET A 72 7.05 -0.53 -9.07
CA MET A 72 7.51 -1.79 -8.50
C MET A 72 8.80 -1.57 -7.70
N GLY A 73 8.89 -2.17 -6.50
CA GLY A 73 10.07 -2.08 -5.63
C GLY A 73 11.24 -2.98 -6.05
N ASP A 74 11.03 -3.88 -6.99
CA ASP A 74 12.07 -4.68 -7.64
C ASP A 74 11.77 -4.87 -9.13
N GLY A 75 12.86 -5.16 -9.85
CA GLY A 75 12.90 -5.19 -11.30
C GLY A 75 13.15 -6.57 -11.90
N SER A 76 12.86 -7.62 -11.14
CA SER A 76 13.24 -8.99 -11.51
C SER A 76 12.43 -9.53 -12.69
N MET A 77 11.30 -8.91 -13.04
CA MET A 77 10.35 -9.43 -14.03
C MET A 77 9.83 -8.32 -14.96
N VAL A 78 9.75 -8.61 -16.26
CA VAL A 78 9.19 -7.74 -17.31
C VAL A 78 8.27 -8.59 -18.18
N GLY A 79 7.13 -8.02 -18.61
CA GLY A 79 6.10 -8.71 -19.38
C GLY A 79 4.83 -8.99 -18.57
N ASP A 80 3.98 -9.88 -19.09
CA ASP A 80 2.70 -10.23 -18.46
C ASP A 80 2.94 -11.20 -17.30
N VAL A 81 2.43 -10.87 -16.11
CA VAL A 81 2.67 -11.59 -14.86
C VAL A 81 1.42 -11.56 -13.97
N MET A 82 1.34 -12.48 -13.02
CA MET A 82 0.38 -12.42 -11.93
C MET A 82 1.11 -11.88 -10.69
N LEU A 83 0.76 -10.68 -10.24
CA LEU A 83 1.28 -10.12 -9.00
C LEU A 83 0.52 -10.69 -7.81
N HIS A 84 1.22 -10.99 -6.72
CA HIS A 84 0.61 -11.36 -5.44
C HIS A 84 1.02 -10.35 -4.37
N GLY A 85 0.06 -9.53 -3.93
CA GLY A 85 0.34 -8.47 -2.98
C GLY A 85 -0.73 -7.39 -2.95
N CYS A 86 -0.34 -6.17 -2.61
CA CYS A 86 -1.24 -5.03 -2.51
C CYS A 86 -0.60 -3.74 -3.02
N LEU A 87 -1.42 -2.70 -3.17
CA LEU A 87 -0.90 -1.35 -3.36
C LEU A 87 -0.49 -0.76 -2.02
N VAL A 88 0.54 0.07 -2.02
CA VAL A 88 0.88 0.98 -0.93
C VAL A 88 0.75 2.37 -1.48
N TRP A 89 -0.12 3.18 -0.88
CA TRP A 89 -0.22 4.59 -1.22
C TRP A 89 0.85 5.36 -0.46
N ASP A 90 1.82 5.90 -1.21
CA ASP A 90 2.92 6.69 -0.69
C ASP A 90 2.99 8.05 -1.39
N ARG A 91 2.76 9.13 -0.66
CA ARG A 91 2.84 10.51 -1.20
C ARG A 91 4.28 10.98 -1.40
N TYR A 92 5.25 10.28 -0.83
CA TYR A 92 6.69 10.56 -0.94
C TYR A 92 7.39 9.61 -1.91
N LEU A 93 6.63 8.87 -2.73
CA LEU A 93 7.17 7.95 -3.73
C LEU A 93 8.22 8.59 -4.66
N TRP A 94 8.13 9.91 -4.86
CA TRP A 94 9.09 10.70 -5.65
C TRP A 94 10.51 10.78 -5.05
N LEU A 95 10.69 10.41 -3.77
CA LEU A 95 12.00 10.25 -3.15
C LEU A 95 12.73 9.02 -3.70
N ASP A 96 11.98 7.96 -3.98
CA ASP A 96 12.52 6.68 -4.43
C ASP A 96 12.43 6.49 -5.94
N PHE A 97 11.51 7.16 -6.63
CA PHE A 97 11.26 7.01 -8.06
C PHE A 97 11.18 8.36 -8.78
N ARG A 98 11.62 8.39 -10.04
CA ARG A 98 11.49 9.53 -10.96
C ARG A 98 10.23 9.42 -11.81
N THR A 99 9.83 8.20 -12.14
CA THR A 99 8.57 7.93 -12.83
C THR A 99 7.40 8.12 -11.88
N SER A 100 6.36 8.80 -12.35
CA SER A 100 5.11 8.95 -11.60
C SER A 100 4.07 7.94 -12.10
N PRO A 101 3.47 7.13 -11.22
CA PRO A 101 2.34 6.28 -11.57
C PRO A 101 1.14 7.12 -12.03
N GLN A 102 0.25 6.51 -12.82
CA GLN A 102 -0.86 7.16 -13.50
C GLN A 102 -2.18 6.45 -13.23
N GLY A 103 -3.28 7.12 -13.59
CA GLY A 103 -4.64 6.61 -13.46
C GLY A 103 -5.28 6.94 -12.12
N SER A 104 -6.53 6.54 -11.97
CA SER A 104 -7.35 6.87 -10.79
C SER A 104 -7.90 5.62 -10.13
N LEU A 105 -8.03 5.70 -8.81
CA LEU A 105 -8.70 4.69 -7.99
C LEU A 105 -9.97 5.26 -7.37
N ARG A 106 -10.90 4.38 -7.04
CA ARG A 106 -12.04 4.66 -6.16
C ARG A 106 -11.90 3.86 -4.88
N ILE A 107 -12.07 4.50 -3.73
CA ILE A 107 -12.18 3.77 -2.45
C ILE A 107 -13.55 3.11 -2.37
N LEU A 108 -13.56 1.79 -2.25
CA LEU A 108 -14.78 0.99 -2.08
C LEU A 108 -15.12 0.81 -0.60
N ASP A 109 -14.11 0.54 0.23
CA ASP A 109 -14.29 0.33 1.65
C ASP A 109 -12.99 0.55 2.44
N ARG A 110 -13.10 0.72 3.77
CA ARG A 110 -12.00 0.73 4.74
C ARG A 110 -12.24 -0.33 5.81
N PRO A 111 -12.08 -1.61 5.46
CA PRO A 111 -12.55 -2.71 6.31
C PRO A 111 -11.65 -2.92 7.54
N GLY A 112 -10.43 -2.38 7.59
CA GLY A 112 -9.55 -2.64 8.73
C GLY A 112 -8.18 -1.97 8.69
N VAL A 113 -7.25 -2.56 9.44
CA VAL A 113 -5.88 -2.08 9.63
C VAL A 113 -4.90 -3.24 9.63
N ILE A 114 -3.66 -2.97 9.24
CA ILE A 114 -2.53 -3.83 9.60
C ILE A 114 -1.94 -3.29 10.90
N ALA A 115 -1.85 -4.16 11.89
CA ALA A 115 -1.25 -3.85 13.19
C ALA A 115 -0.10 -4.80 13.49
N GLN A 116 0.72 -4.40 14.44
CA GLN A 116 1.81 -5.22 14.95
C GLN A 116 1.87 -5.05 16.46
N ARG A 117 2.28 -6.10 17.16
CA ARG A 117 2.42 -6.05 18.60
C ARG A 117 3.42 -4.97 18.99
N GLU A 118 3.15 -4.33 20.12
CA GLU A 118 3.97 -3.27 20.68
C GLU A 118 4.49 -3.68 22.06
N ASP A 119 5.81 -3.67 22.21
CA ASP A 119 6.46 -3.81 23.50
C ASP A 119 6.81 -2.42 24.04
N TRP A 120 6.26 -2.10 25.22
CA TRP A 120 6.33 -0.78 25.83
C TRP A 120 7.44 -0.77 26.88
N ILE A 121 8.56 -0.15 26.54
CA ILE A 121 9.74 -0.09 27.41
C ILE A 121 9.69 1.23 28.18
N ALA A 122 9.58 1.14 29.51
CA ALA A 122 9.56 2.31 30.37
C ALA A 122 10.84 3.13 30.18
N THR A 123 10.69 4.44 30.00
CA THR A 123 11.81 5.37 29.96
C THR A 123 12.12 5.90 31.36
N GLN A 124 13.18 6.70 31.47
CA GLN A 124 13.51 7.43 32.71
C GLN A 124 12.42 8.46 33.12
N HIS A 125 11.50 8.80 32.22
CA HIS A 125 10.41 9.73 32.48
C HIS A 125 9.11 8.97 32.78
N SER A 126 8.54 9.19 33.96
CA SER A 126 7.32 8.51 34.40
C SER A 126 6.17 8.73 33.42
N GLY A 127 5.48 7.65 33.03
CA GLY A 127 4.39 7.67 32.07
C GLY A 127 4.81 7.73 30.59
N VAL A 128 6.13 7.77 30.30
CA VAL A 128 6.66 7.78 28.93
C VAL A 128 7.33 6.46 28.62
N PHE A 129 6.99 5.88 27.48
CA PHE A 129 7.47 4.59 27.01
C PHE A 129 8.11 4.73 25.63
N SER A 130 9.19 4.01 25.40
CA SER A 130 9.65 3.68 24.05
C SER A 130 8.85 2.50 23.54
N VAL A 131 8.25 2.64 22.37
CA VAL A 131 7.45 1.59 21.75
C VAL A 131 8.30 0.88 20.72
N ILE A 132 8.50 -0.43 20.89
CA ILE A 132 9.21 -1.27 19.94
C ILE A 132 8.21 -2.23 19.30
N PRO A 133 8.04 -2.19 17.97
CA PRO A 133 7.27 -3.19 17.25
C PRO A 133 7.89 -4.58 17.38
N SER A 134 7.09 -5.62 17.58
CA SER A 134 7.57 -7.01 17.62
C SER A 134 6.58 -7.99 16.99
N GLY A 135 7.10 -9.14 16.55
CA GLY A 135 6.30 -10.20 15.91
C GLY A 135 5.90 -9.88 14.46
N ALA A 136 5.06 -10.74 13.90
CA ALA A 136 4.53 -10.55 12.55
C ALA A 136 3.50 -9.42 12.52
N MET A 137 3.30 -8.84 11.34
CA MET A 137 2.14 -7.99 11.09
C MET A 137 0.88 -8.85 10.98
N GLU A 138 -0.23 -8.32 11.47
CA GLU A 138 -1.52 -8.98 11.52
C GLU A 138 -2.61 -8.05 10.99
N TYR A 139 -3.57 -8.61 10.26
CA TYR A 139 -4.75 -7.87 9.82
C TYR A 139 -5.84 -7.91 10.89
N TYR A 140 -6.41 -6.73 11.18
CA TYR A 140 -7.56 -6.58 12.06
C TYR A 140 -8.68 -5.86 11.33
N GLN A 141 -9.88 -6.44 11.38
CA GLN A 141 -11.08 -5.73 10.95
C GLN A 141 -11.29 -4.48 11.81
N SER A 142 -11.93 -3.47 11.24
CA SER A 142 -12.26 -2.23 11.92
C SER A 142 -12.97 -2.49 13.24
N GLY A 143 -12.39 -1.98 14.33
CA GLY A 143 -12.91 -2.15 15.70
C GLY A 143 -12.59 -3.49 16.38
N SER A 144 -11.89 -4.43 15.73
CA SER A 144 -11.56 -5.73 16.31
C SER A 144 -10.13 -5.83 16.86
N MET A 145 -9.37 -4.73 16.87
CA MET A 145 -7.96 -4.75 17.28
C MET A 145 -7.79 -5.01 18.78
N SER A 146 -6.93 -5.97 19.10
CA SER A 146 -6.59 -6.34 20.48
C SER A 146 -5.73 -5.26 21.17
N ILE A 147 -5.84 -5.19 22.50
CA ILE A 147 -4.93 -4.37 23.32
C ILE A 147 -3.49 -4.87 23.17
N GLY A 148 -2.52 -3.95 23.15
CA GLY A 148 -1.09 -4.27 23.01
C GLY A 148 -0.60 -4.33 21.55
N PHE A 149 -1.46 -3.99 20.60
CA PHE A 149 -1.10 -3.79 19.20
C PHE A 149 -1.17 -2.32 18.82
N GLY A 150 -0.27 -1.90 17.94
CA GLY A 150 -0.29 -0.59 17.31
C GLY A 150 -0.49 -0.70 15.81
N VAL A 151 -1.24 0.24 15.26
CA VAL A 151 -1.52 0.30 13.83
C VAL A 151 -0.26 0.71 13.07
N ARG A 152 0.07 -0.04 12.01
CA ARG A 152 1.16 0.27 11.08
C ARG A 152 0.65 0.92 9.80
N ARG A 153 -0.50 0.45 9.30
CA ARG A 153 -1.16 0.97 8.09
C ARG A 153 -2.67 0.81 8.20
N LYS A 154 -3.43 1.72 7.59
CA LYS A 154 -4.86 1.47 7.30
C LYS A 154 -4.96 0.56 6.08
N ALA A 155 -5.98 -0.28 6.02
CA ALA A 155 -6.23 -1.16 4.89
C ALA A 155 -7.56 -0.78 4.22
N SER A 156 -7.48 -0.50 2.93
CA SER A 156 -8.60 -0.05 2.10
C SER A 156 -8.77 -0.98 0.91
N VAL A 157 -10.02 -1.17 0.49
CA VAL A 157 -10.36 -1.86 -0.75
C VAL A 157 -10.64 -0.80 -1.80
N VAL A 158 -10.03 -0.93 -2.97
CA VAL A 158 -10.12 0.02 -4.07
C VAL A 158 -10.39 -0.68 -5.39
N GLU A 159 -10.83 0.08 -6.38
CA GLU A 159 -10.91 -0.36 -7.77
C GLU A 159 -10.27 0.67 -8.70
N THR A 160 -9.73 0.19 -9.82
CA THR A 160 -9.28 1.04 -10.92
C THR A 160 -10.48 1.69 -11.60
N VAL A 161 -10.31 2.95 -12.01
CA VAL A 161 -11.32 3.70 -12.74
C VAL A 161 -10.83 3.95 -14.14
N VAL A 162 -11.62 3.56 -15.15
CA VAL A 162 -11.35 3.86 -16.56
C VAL A 162 -11.14 5.34 -16.71
N SER A 163 -9.96 5.72 -17.22
CA SER A 163 -9.68 7.09 -17.60
C SER A 163 -10.65 7.47 -18.72
N GLY A 164 -11.61 8.35 -18.44
CA GLY A 164 -12.53 8.87 -19.45
C GLY A 164 -11.71 9.60 -20.52
N GLY A 165 -11.81 9.15 -21.76
CA GLY A 165 -11.27 9.85 -22.93
C GLY A 165 -12.04 11.11 -23.26
#